data_AF-A0A3D2W4Y7-F1
#
_entry.id   AF-A0A3D2W4Y7-F1
#
_cell.length_a   1.000
_cell.length_b   1.000
_cell.length_c   1.000
_cell.angle_alpha   90.00
_cell.angle_beta   90.00
_cell.angle_gamma   90.00
#
_symmetry.space_group_name_H-M   'P 1'
#
loop_
_entity.id
_entity.type
_entity.pdbx_description
1 polymer ?
#
loop_
_entity_poly.entity_id
_entity_poly.type
_entity_poly.pdbx_seq_one_letter_code
_entity_poly.pdbx_strand_id
1 'polypeptide(L)'
;MKMPPAEKILEAYTALADNRVIMHEDHAEVSSSDGSKTYLVQWEGNTYASSDPATYWQSYPGYPVIAVLIRQGRIDADEKLMEKMKSIPWKKLNDHFKRDYRAAASEAMKDIAEKEDILKMAEEGNRQLSELDLTLKRKLKK
;
A
#
# COMPACT_ATOMS: atom_id res chain seq x y z
N MET A 1 15.74 1.96 5.31
CA MET A 1 14.56 2.54 4.63
C MET A 1 13.78 3.38 5.64
N LYS A 2 13.11 4.47 5.25
CA LYS A 2 12.19 5.18 6.17
C LYS A 2 10.88 4.40 6.27
N MET A 3 10.21 4.41 7.42
CA MET A 3 8.89 3.79 7.53
C MET A 3 7.82 4.70 6.90
N PRO A 4 6.88 4.14 6.13
CA PRO A 4 5.73 4.89 5.65
C PRO A 4 4.77 5.19 6.83
N PRO A 5 3.86 6.15 6.67
CA PRO A 5 2.68 6.23 7.55
C PRO A 5 1.94 4.89 7.55
N ALA A 6 1.44 4.45 8.71
CA ALA A 6 0.75 3.17 8.83
C ALA A 6 -0.49 3.10 7.93
N GLU A 7 -1.10 4.24 7.63
CA GLU A 7 -2.26 4.35 6.73
C GLU A 7 -1.94 3.91 5.29
N LYS A 8 -0.66 3.85 4.89
CA LYS A 8 -0.27 3.31 3.58
C LYS A 8 -0.52 1.80 3.47
N ILE A 9 -0.50 1.08 4.59
CA ILE A 9 -0.90 -0.33 4.64
C ILE A 9 -2.40 -0.45 4.29
N LEU A 10 -3.23 0.45 4.81
CA LEU A 10 -4.67 0.47 4.54
C LEU A 10 -5.00 0.79 3.07
N GLU A 11 -4.27 1.74 2.47
CA GLU A 11 -4.35 2.03 1.04
C GLU A 11 -3.98 0.80 0.19
N ALA A 12 -2.98 0.04 0.62
CA ALA A 12 -2.54 -1.19 -0.05
C ALA A 12 -3.58 -2.31 0.04
N TYR A 13 -4.17 -2.54 1.22
CA TYR A 13 -5.27 -3.49 1.40
C TYR A 13 -6.45 -3.21 0.48
N THR A 14 -6.83 -1.94 0.36
CA THR A 14 -7.91 -1.53 -0.55
C THR A 14 -7.53 -1.77 -2.01
N ALA A 15 -6.26 -1.55 -2.39
CA ALA A 15 -5.79 -1.83 -3.75
C ALA A 15 -5.86 -3.32 -4.10
N LEU A 16 -5.56 -4.19 -3.13
CA LEU A 16 -5.69 -5.64 -3.30
C LEU A 16 -7.16 -6.06 -3.35
N ALA A 17 -8.00 -5.57 -2.44
CA ALA A 17 -9.43 -5.87 -2.38
C ALA A 17 -10.20 -5.41 -3.63
N ASP A 18 -9.77 -4.31 -4.25
CA ASP A 18 -10.32 -3.80 -5.51
C ASP A 18 -9.76 -4.52 -6.75
N ASN A 19 -8.86 -5.50 -6.60
CA ASN A 19 -8.11 -6.13 -7.70
C ASN A 19 -7.37 -5.12 -8.59
N ARG A 20 -6.82 -4.04 -7.99
CA ARG A 20 -6.06 -2.99 -8.68
C ARG A 20 -4.58 -3.30 -8.83
N VAL A 21 -4.16 -4.53 -8.53
CA VAL A 21 -2.76 -4.97 -8.57
C VAL A 21 -2.64 -6.10 -9.59
N ILE A 22 -1.93 -5.82 -10.68
CA ILE A 22 -1.63 -6.79 -11.73
C ILE A 22 -0.18 -7.22 -11.56
N MET A 23 0.05 -8.51 -11.27
CA MET A 23 1.38 -9.07 -11.04
C MET A 23 1.97 -9.66 -12.33
N HIS A 24 3.25 -9.42 -12.54
CA HIS A 24 4.11 -10.08 -13.54
C HIS A 24 5.29 -10.74 -12.83
N GLU A 25 6.25 -11.26 -13.61
CA GLU A 25 7.41 -12.02 -13.10
C GLU A 25 8.35 -11.15 -12.23
N ASP A 26 8.71 -9.96 -12.74
CA ASP A 26 9.69 -9.04 -12.14
C ASP A 26 9.11 -7.64 -11.85
N HIS A 27 7.82 -7.43 -12.13
CA HIS A 27 7.15 -6.17 -11.93
C HIS A 27 5.64 -6.33 -11.71
N ALA A 28 5.00 -5.26 -11.26
CA ALA A 28 3.56 -5.16 -11.09
C ALA A 28 3.06 -3.77 -11.44
N GLU A 29 1.82 -3.72 -11.91
CA GLU A 29 1.08 -2.49 -12.14
C GLU A 29 0.03 -2.31 -11.05
N VAL A 30 0.06 -1.16 -10.38
CA VAL A 30 -0.88 -0.82 -9.31
C VAL A 30 -1.64 0.44 -9.68
N SER A 31 -2.96 0.33 -9.86
CA SER A 31 -3.80 1.49 -10.19
C SER A 31 -4.25 2.25 -8.94
N SER A 32 -4.40 3.58 -9.04
CA SER A 32 -4.93 4.44 -7.97
C SER A 32 -6.40 4.13 -7.68
N SER A 33 -6.90 4.54 -6.49
CA SER A 33 -8.29 4.30 -6.08
C SER A 33 -9.34 4.93 -7.02
N ASP A 34 -8.94 5.90 -7.84
CA ASP A 34 -9.80 6.56 -8.83
C ASP A 34 -9.48 6.15 -10.28
N GLY A 35 -8.56 5.20 -10.49
CA GLY A 35 -8.13 4.74 -11.81
C GLY A 35 -7.36 5.76 -12.65
N SER A 36 -7.11 6.97 -12.14
CA SER A 36 -6.45 8.04 -12.90
C SER A 36 -4.96 7.83 -13.15
N LYS A 37 -4.30 6.99 -12.34
CA LYS A 37 -2.88 6.71 -12.42
C LYS A 37 -2.61 5.23 -12.24
N THR A 38 -1.66 4.72 -13.00
CA THR A 38 -1.06 3.39 -12.79
C THR A 38 0.40 3.57 -12.41
N TYR A 39 0.78 2.95 -11.30
CA TYR A 39 2.13 2.96 -10.76
C TYR A 39 2.82 1.65 -11.13
N LEU A 40 4.05 1.75 -11.63
CA LEU A 40 4.88 0.59 -11.89
C LEU A 40 5.70 0.31 -10.63
N VAL A 41 5.71 -0.94 -10.20
CA VAL A 41 6.58 -1.47 -9.15
C VAL A 41 7.45 -2.55 -9.79
N GLN A 42 8.76 -2.46 -9.66
CA GLN A 42 9.71 -3.45 -10.18
C GLN A 42 10.55 -3.99 -9.04
N TRP A 43 10.96 -5.26 -9.11
CA TRP A 43 11.82 -5.86 -8.09
C TRP A 43 12.90 -6.77 -8.68
N GLU A 44 14.01 -6.86 -7.95
CA GLU A 44 15.08 -7.84 -8.16
C GLU A 44 15.57 -8.30 -6.78
N GLY A 45 15.23 -9.55 -6.41
CA GLY A 45 15.45 -10.07 -5.07
C GLY A 45 14.77 -9.20 -4.00
N ASN A 46 15.55 -8.61 -3.11
CA ASN A 46 15.09 -7.69 -2.05
C ASN A 46 15.12 -6.21 -2.44
N THR A 47 15.46 -5.90 -3.69
CA THR A 47 15.50 -4.52 -4.18
C THR A 47 14.21 -4.18 -4.92
N TYR A 48 13.52 -3.12 -4.51
CA TYR A 48 12.29 -2.64 -5.13
C TYR A 48 12.46 -1.22 -5.66
N ALA A 49 11.79 -0.90 -6.76
CA ALA A 49 11.64 0.46 -7.27
C ALA A 49 10.19 0.72 -7.64
N SER A 50 9.72 1.96 -7.47
CA SER A 50 8.38 2.34 -7.90
C SER A 50 8.35 3.73 -8.52
N SER A 51 7.48 3.90 -9.52
CA SER A 51 7.16 5.21 -10.12
C SER A 51 6.28 6.09 -9.21
N ASP A 52 5.82 5.56 -8.08
CA ASP A 52 5.10 6.34 -7.07
C ASP A 52 5.98 7.43 -6.45
N PRO A 53 5.51 8.69 -6.37
CA PRO A 53 6.29 9.80 -5.81
C PRO A 53 6.77 9.58 -4.38
N ALA A 54 6.05 8.81 -3.56
CA ALA A 54 6.48 8.54 -2.18
C ALA A 54 7.72 7.64 -2.18
N THR A 55 7.71 6.58 -2.99
CA THR A 55 8.88 5.71 -3.15
C THR A 55 10.04 6.43 -3.85
N TYR A 56 9.74 7.21 -4.88
CA TYR A 56 10.74 7.87 -5.70
C TYR A 56 11.47 9.02 -4.97
N TRP A 57 10.75 9.82 -4.17
CA TRP A 57 11.31 11.01 -3.51
C TRP A 57 11.50 10.84 -2.00
N GLN A 58 10.62 10.10 -1.31
CA GLN A 58 10.60 10.03 0.15
C GLN A 58 11.36 8.83 0.73
N SER A 59 11.83 7.91 -0.12
CA SER A 59 12.69 6.76 0.26
C SER A 59 12.04 5.83 1.30
N TYR A 60 10.71 5.73 1.27
CA TYR A 60 9.91 4.72 1.96
C TYR A 60 8.97 4.03 0.95
N PRO A 61 8.48 2.82 1.23
CA PRO A 61 7.66 2.08 0.30
C PRO A 61 6.25 2.69 0.30
N GLY A 62 5.82 3.21 -0.84
CA GLY A 62 4.43 3.65 -1.01
C GLY A 62 3.46 2.48 -0.98
N TYR A 63 2.16 2.77 -0.94
CA TYR A 63 1.12 1.75 -1.00
C TYR A 63 1.26 0.77 -2.19
N PRO A 64 1.80 1.16 -3.38
CA PRO A 64 2.00 0.20 -4.47
C PRO A 64 3.02 -0.88 -4.13
N VAL A 65 4.15 -0.49 -3.51
CA VAL A 65 5.19 -1.45 -3.09
C VAL A 65 4.65 -2.35 -1.99
N ILE A 66 3.94 -1.79 -1.01
CA ILE A 66 3.33 -2.55 0.09
C ILE A 66 2.32 -3.57 -0.47
N ALA A 67 1.46 -3.17 -1.40
CA ALA A 67 0.48 -4.07 -2.02
C ALA A 67 1.16 -5.25 -2.73
N VAL A 68 2.27 -5.00 -3.42
CA VAL A 68 3.08 -6.05 -4.05
C VAL A 68 3.71 -6.98 -3.01
N LEU A 69 4.24 -6.44 -1.91
CA LEU A 69 4.83 -7.26 -0.84
C LEU A 69 3.80 -8.19 -0.19
N ILE A 70 2.60 -7.69 0.08
CA ILE A 70 1.48 -8.51 0.57
C ILE A 70 1.11 -9.58 -0.46
N ARG A 71 1.00 -9.20 -1.75
CA ARG A 71 0.65 -10.13 -2.83
C ARG A 71 1.70 -11.23 -3.04
N GLN A 72 2.97 -10.94 -2.74
CA GLN A 72 4.09 -11.88 -2.73
C GLN A 72 4.14 -12.75 -1.47
N GLY A 73 3.26 -12.53 -0.49
CA GLY A 73 3.25 -13.26 0.79
C GLY A 73 4.40 -12.86 1.73
N ARG A 74 5.00 -11.69 1.54
CA ARG A 74 6.06 -11.16 2.42
C ARG A 74 5.51 -10.39 3.62
N ILE A 75 4.24 -9.98 3.53
CA ILE A 75 3.48 -9.35 4.60
C ILE A 75 2.16 -10.12 4.69
N ASP A 76 1.87 -10.64 5.87
CA ASP A 76 0.62 -11.33 6.13
C ASP A 76 -0.54 -10.34 6.18
N ALA A 77 -1.63 -10.70 5.53
CA ALA A 77 -2.88 -9.96 5.59
C ALA A 77 -4.05 -10.93 5.45
N ASP A 78 -5.06 -10.79 6.31
CA ASP A 78 -6.29 -11.54 6.21
C ASP A 78 -7.12 -11.00 5.03
N GLU A 79 -7.26 -11.81 3.99
CA GLU A 79 -8.02 -11.45 2.79
C GLU A 79 -9.47 -11.08 3.10
N LYS A 80 -10.12 -11.72 4.09
CA LYS A 80 -11.51 -11.43 4.47
C LYS A 80 -11.64 -10.05 5.09
N LEU A 81 -10.64 -9.64 5.88
CA LEU A 81 -10.59 -8.29 6.45
C LEU A 81 -10.29 -7.25 5.36
N MET A 82 -9.37 -7.56 4.44
CA MET A 82 -9.10 -6.68 3.29
C MET A 82 -10.34 -6.45 2.42
N GLU A 83 -11.14 -7.49 2.18
CA GLU A 83 -12.38 -7.38 1.41
C GLU A 83 -13.39 -6.38 1.99
N LYS A 84 -13.40 -6.18 3.33
CA LYS A 84 -14.25 -5.16 3.98
C LYS A 84 -13.87 -3.73 3.60
N MET A 85 -12.62 -3.54 3.14
CA MET A 85 -12.08 -2.23 2.77
C MET A 85 -12.29 -1.88 1.29
N LYS A 86 -13.04 -2.71 0.54
CA LYS A 86 -13.25 -2.50 -0.89
C LYS A 86 -13.91 -1.15 -1.19
N SER A 87 -13.53 -0.54 -2.31
CA SER A 87 -14.12 0.69 -2.84
C SER A 87 -13.95 1.95 -1.98
N ILE A 88 -12.98 1.99 -1.06
CA ILE A 88 -12.63 3.20 -0.32
C ILE A 88 -11.93 4.21 -1.25
N PRO A 89 -12.46 5.44 -1.42
CA PRO A 89 -11.93 6.43 -2.34
C PRO A 89 -10.76 7.23 -1.72
N TRP A 90 -9.65 6.56 -1.41
CA TRP A 90 -8.48 7.13 -0.73
C TRP A 90 -7.98 8.45 -1.31
N LYS A 91 -7.92 8.59 -2.64
CA LYS A 91 -7.51 9.86 -3.27
C LYS A 91 -8.43 11.02 -2.88
N LYS A 92 -9.75 10.81 -2.90
CA LYS A 92 -10.73 11.85 -2.50
C LYS A 92 -10.58 12.20 -1.03
N LEU A 93 -10.38 11.20 -0.17
CA LEU A 93 -10.17 11.41 1.27
C LEU A 93 -8.86 12.17 1.53
N ASN A 94 -7.75 11.72 0.94
CA ASN A 94 -6.45 12.36 1.08
C ASN A 94 -6.46 13.81 0.58
N ASP A 95 -7.16 14.11 -0.52
CA ASP A 95 -7.31 15.48 -1.01
C ASP A 95 -8.20 16.32 -0.09
N HIS A 96 -9.31 15.77 0.43
CA HIS A 96 -10.22 16.43 1.36
C HIS A 96 -9.53 16.82 2.68
N PHE A 97 -8.79 15.88 3.26
CA PHE A 97 -8.05 16.07 4.51
C PHE A 97 -6.66 16.68 4.31
N LYS A 98 -6.34 17.22 3.12
CA LYS A 98 -5.06 17.88 2.82
C LYS A 98 -3.83 17.03 3.16
N ARG A 99 -3.90 15.72 2.89
CA ARG A 99 -2.88 14.70 3.19
C ARG A 99 -2.66 14.44 4.68
N ASP A 100 -3.62 14.80 5.53
CA ASP A 100 -3.72 14.22 6.88
C ASP A 100 -4.22 12.78 6.74
N TYR A 101 -3.26 11.86 6.63
CA TYR A 101 -3.55 10.44 6.42
C TYR A 101 -4.34 9.84 7.58
N ARG A 102 -4.09 10.30 8.81
CA ARG A 102 -4.78 9.79 10.01
C ARG A 102 -6.25 10.17 10.00
N ALA A 103 -6.55 11.43 9.65
CA ALA A 103 -7.94 11.87 9.50
C ALA A 103 -8.65 11.14 8.35
N ALA A 104 -7.96 10.96 7.21
CA ALA A 104 -8.48 10.20 6.07
C ALA A 104 -8.77 8.73 6.42
N ALA A 105 -7.89 8.06 7.16
CA ALA A 105 -8.08 6.68 7.62
C ALA A 105 -9.25 6.55 8.61
N SER A 106 -9.37 7.51 9.54
CA SER A 106 -10.52 7.53 10.46
C SER A 106 -11.85 7.66 9.71
N GLU A 107 -11.90 8.51 8.68
CA GLU A 107 -13.10 8.69 7.85
C GLU A 107 -13.37 7.43 6.99
N ALA A 108 -12.32 6.83 6.41
CA ALA A 108 -12.42 5.62 5.60
C ALA A 108 -13.01 4.43 6.37
N MET A 109 -12.72 4.34 7.67
CA MET A 109 -13.11 3.21 8.52
C MET A 109 -14.36 3.45 9.36
N LYS A 110 -14.96 4.65 9.29
CA LYS A 110 -16.03 5.05 10.22
C LYS A 110 -17.23 4.09 10.22
N ASP A 111 -17.56 3.54 9.05
CA ASP A 111 -18.72 2.67 8.81
C ASP A 111 -18.35 1.17 8.77
N ILE A 112 -17.07 0.82 8.97
CA ILE A 112 -16.61 -0.57 8.95
C ILE A 112 -16.72 -1.16 10.37
N ALA A 113 -17.47 -2.26 10.51
CA ALA A 113 -17.68 -2.90 11.80
C ALA A 113 -16.38 -3.47 12.38
N GLU A 114 -15.59 -4.15 11.54
CA GLU A 114 -14.33 -4.81 11.89
C GLU A 114 -13.12 -3.86 11.88
N LYS A 115 -13.34 -2.54 12.00
CA LYS A 115 -12.28 -1.53 11.93
C LYS A 115 -11.13 -1.77 12.92
N GLU A 116 -11.44 -2.26 14.13
CA GLU A 116 -10.42 -2.52 15.14
C GLU A 116 -9.48 -3.66 14.74
N ASP A 117 -10.01 -4.72 14.16
CA ASP A 117 -9.23 -5.86 13.69
C ASP A 117 -8.42 -5.50 12.45
N ILE A 118 -8.98 -4.69 11.55
CA ILE A 118 -8.27 -4.15 10.39
C ILE A 118 -7.11 -3.24 10.83
N LEU A 119 -7.32 -2.38 11.83
CA LEU A 119 -6.26 -1.52 12.36
C LEU A 119 -5.13 -2.32 12.99
N LYS A 120 -5.46 -3.35 13.81
CA LYS A 120 -4.46 -4.27 14.36
C LYS A 120 -3.68 -5.01 13.26
N MET A 121 -4.38 -5.48 12.23
CA MET A 121 -3.77 -6.12 11.06
C MET A 121 -2.82 -5.16 10.34
N ALA A 122 -3.20 -3.89 10.19
CA ALA A 122 -2.36 -2.88 9.57
C ALA A 122 -1.12 -2.53 10.41
N GLU A 123 -1.26 -2.46 11.73
CA GLU A 123 -0.13 -2.29 12.66
C GLU A 123 0.84 -3.47 12.56
N GLU A 124 0.32 -4.70 12.52
CA GLU A 124 1.13 -5.91 12.32
C GLU A 124 1.84 -5.89 10.96
N GLY A 125 1.12 -5.56 9.88
CA GLY A 125 1.72 -5.45 8.55
C GLY A 125 2.82 -4.38 8.49
N ASN A 126 2.66 -3.28 9.24
CA ASN A 126 3.69 -2.26 9.36
C ASN A 126 4.91 -2.73 10.19
N ARG A 127 4.69 -3.58 11.22
CA ARG A 127 5.77 -4.24 11.96
C ARG A 127 6.56 -5.19 11.04
N GLN A 128 5.87 -6.08 10.34
CA GLN A 128 6.49 -7.01 9.40
C GLN A 128 7.29 -6.26 8.33
N LEU A 129 6.72 -5.20 7.76
CA LEU A 129 7.41 -4.33 6.80
C LEU A 129 8.72 -3.75 7.35
N SER A 130 8.77 -3.41 8.64
CA SER A 130 9.97 -2.89 9.30
C SER A 130 11.07 -3.94 9.50
N GLU A 131 10.69 -5.22 9.57
CA GLU A 131 11.59 -6.35 9.76
C GLU A 131 12.14 -6.88 8.42
N LEU A 132 11.50 -6.55 7.30
CA LEU A 132 11.98 -6.93 5.98
C LEU A 132 13.27 -6.17 5.62
N ASP A 133 14.29 -6.93 5.22
CA ASP A 133 15.50 -6.38 4.60
C ASP A 133 15.18 -5.93 3.16
N LEU A 134 14.64 -4.72 3.02
CA LEU A 134 14.26 -4.13 1.74
C LEU A 134 15.19 -2.99 1.33
N THR A 135 15.64 -3.03 0.08
CA THR A 135 16.36 -1.93 -0.56
C THR A 135 15.45 -1.20 -1.53
N LEU A 136 15.17 0.09 -1.29
CA LEU A 136 14.41 0.92 -2.22
C LEU A 136 15.34 1.70 -3.15
N LYS A 137 15.08 1.61 -4.45
CA LYS A 137 15.74 2.40 -5.50
C LYS A 137 14.73 3.26 -6.25
N ARG A 138 15.20 4.36 -6.84
CA ARG A 138 14.37 5.21 -7.72
C ARG A 138 14.02 4.52 -9.04
N LYS A 139 14.91 3.66 -9.53
CA LYS A 139 14.76 2.88 -10.75
C LYS A 139 15.66 1.65 -10.65
N LEU A 140 15.16 0.48 -11.05
CA LEU A 140 16.04 -0.65 -11.33
C LEU A 140 16.73 -0.38 -12.68
N LYS A 141 18.06 -0.51 -12.73
CA LYS A 141 18.78 -0.32 -14.00
C LYS A 141 18.25 -1.36 -14.99
N LYS A 142 17.90 -0.90 -16.20
CA LYS A 142 17.76 -1.77 -17.37
C LYS A 142 19.15 -2.26 -17.77
#